data_AF-A0A7K1UGB1-F1
#
_entry.id   AF-A0A7K1UGB1-F1
#
_cell.length_a   1.000
_cell.length_b   1.000
_cell.length_c   1.000
_cell.angle_alpha   90.00
_cell.angle_beta   90.00
_cell.angle_gamma   90.00
#
_symmetry.space_group_name_H-M   'P 1'
#
loop_
_entity.id
_entity.type
_entity.pdbx_description
1 polymer ?
#
loop_
_entity_poly.entity_id
_entity_poly.type
_entity_poly.pdbx_seq_one_letter_code
_entity_poly.pdbx_strand_id
1 'polypeptide(L)' 'MDTVYRQLIEAEDLQVVLPLRSEDFGQRHFILEGPDHILIDVIQPIEPTAEFAGSYVGQ' A
#
# COMPACT_ATOMS: atom_id res chain seq x y z
N MET A 1 7.25 -5.87 1.50
CA MET A 1 6.49 -5.21 0.42
C MET A 1 6.81 -5.75 -0.98
N ASP A 2 8.03 -5.56 -1.50
CA ASP A 2 8.36 -5.78 -2.92
C ASP A 2 8.16 -7.20 -3.44
N THR A 3 8.39 -8.23 -2.61
CA THR A 3 8.12 -9.63 -2.97
C THR A 3 6.62 -9.88 -3.12
N VAL A 4 5.82 -9.40 -2.16
CA VAL A 4 4.35 -9.55 -2.17
C VAL A 4 3.75 -8.81 -3.36
N TYR A 5 4.22 -7.59 -3.62
CA TYR A 5 3.82 -6.83 -4.81
C TYR A 5 4.06 -7.62 -6.10
N ARG A 6 5.28 -8.13 -6.32
CA ARG A 6 5.60 -8.92 -7.53
C ARG A 6 4.75 -10.17 -7.68
N GLN A 7 4.49 -10.89 -6.59
CA GLN A 7 3.64 -12.08 -6.64
C GLN A 7 2.19 -11.76 -6.99
N LEU A 8 1.67 -10.63 -6.53
CA LEU A 8 0.27 -10.27 -6.72
C LEU A 8 -0.02 -9.60 -8.06
N ILE A 9 0.94 -8.89 -8.66
CA ILE A 9 0.77 -8.32 -10.01
C ILE A 9 0.80 -9.39 -11.12
N GLU A 10 1.30 -10.59 -10.82
CA GLU A 10 1.33 -11.72 -11.75
C GLU A 10 0.05 -12.56 -11.70
N ALA A 11 -0.86 -12.30 -10.75
CA ALA A 11 -2.11 -13.03 -10.63
C ALA A 11 -3.15 -12.55 -11.66
N GLU A 12 -3.77 -13.49 -12.39
CA GLU A 12 -4.69 -13.17 -13.49
C GLU A 12 -5.96 -12.43 -13.04
N ASP A 13 -6.41 -12.67 -11.79
CA ASP A 13 -7.65 -12.11 -11.25
C ASP A 13 -7.45 -10.84 -10.40
N LEU A 14 -6.24 -10.27 -10.39
CA LEU A 14 -5.91 -9.07 -9.62
C LEU A 14 -5.49 -7.92 -10.53
N GLN A 15 -6.18 -6.80 -10.41
CA GLN A 15 -5.82 -5.57 -11.13
C GLN A 15 -5.14 -4.58 -10.20
N VAL A 16 -3.96 -4.08 -10.58
CA VAL A 16 -3.31 -2.98 -9.86
C VAL A 16 -4.03 -1.68 -10.18
N VAL A 17 -4.80 -1.16 -9.23
CA VAL A 17 -5.49 0.13 -9.35
C VAL A 17 -4.65 1.28 -8.83
N LEU A 18 -3.75 1.01 -7.88
CA LEU A 18 -2.74 1.96 -7.41
C LEU A 18 -1.37 1.25 -7.36
N PRO A 19 -0.38 1.69 -8.16
CA PRO A 19 0.95 1.11 -8.14
C PRO A 19 1.67 1.39 -6.81
N LEU A 20 2.68 0.58 -6.53
CA LEU A 20 3.48 0.71 -5.32
C LEU A 20 4.12 2.10 -5.19
N ARG A 21 3.79 2.80 -4.09
CA ARG A 21 4.33 4.12 -3.76
C ARG A 21 4.61 4.26 -2.27
N SER A 22 5.47 5.21 -1.95
CA SER A 22 5.75 5.64 -0.57
C SER A 22 5.11 7.00 -0.34
N GLU A 23 4.42 7.12 0.78
CA GLU A 23 3.72 8.32 1.20
C GLU A 23 4.46 8.98 2.35
N ASP A 24 4.53 10.30 2.32
CA ASP A 24 5.28 11.09 3.30
C ASP A 24 4.72 10.95 4.72
N PHE A 25 3.45 10.57 4.85
CA PHE A 25 2.81 10.27 6.12
C PHE A 25 3.12 8.86 6.66
N GLY A 26 4.17 8.18 6.20
CA GLY A 26 4.66 6.96 6.86
C GLY A 26 4.04 5.65 6.36
N GLN A 27 3.58 5.61 5.11
CA GLN A 27 3.02 4.39 4.52
C GLN A 27 3.64 4.10 3.16
N ARG A 28 4.08 2.86 2.96
CA ARG A 28 4.37 2.34 1.62
C ARG A 28 3.25 1.38 1.27
N HIS A 29 2.52 1.65 0.18
CA HIS A 29 1.32 0.89 -0.13
C HIS A 29 1.05 0.77 -1.63
N PHE A 30 0.18 -0.16 -1.97
CA PHE A 30 -0.40 -0.35 -3.29
C PHE A 30 -1.81 -0.91 -3.11
N ILE A 31 -2.68 -0.67 -4.10
CA ILE A 31 -4.07 -1.12 -4.06
C ILE A 31 -4.33 -2.03 -5.26
N LEU A 32 -4.98 -3.15 -4.95
CA LEU A 32 -5.48 -4.11 -5.91
C LEU A 32 -7.00 -4.07 -5.93
N GLU A 33 -7.58 -4.38 -7.08
CA GLU A 33 -8.98 -4.75 -7.22
C GLU A 33 -9.06 -6.26 -7.50
N GLY A 34 -9.86 -6.97 -6.71
CA GLY A 34 -10.14 -8.38 -6.91
C GLY A 34 -11.37 -8.64 -7.79
N PRO A 35 -11.72 -9.91 -8.04
CA PRO A 35 -12.77 -10.31 -8.99
C PRO A 35 -14.17 -9.81 -8.64
N ASP A 36 -14.45 -9.56 -7.35
CA ASP A 36 -15.73 -9.02 -6.87
C ASP A 36 -15.74 -7.48 -6.78
N HIS A 37 -14.81 -6.80 -7.46
CA HIS A 37 -14.60 -5.35 -7.37
C HIS A 37 -14.27 -4.85 -5.95
N ILE A 38 -13.75 -5.74 -5.10
CA ILE A 38 -13.29 -5.41 -3.75
C ILE A 38 -11.87 -4.85 -3.85
N LEU A 39 -11.67 -3.67 -3.26
CA LEU A 39 -10.36 -3.03 -3.15
C LEU A 39 -9.60 -3.57 -1.93
N ILE A 40 -8.37 -4.00 -2.17
CA ILE A 40 -7.43 -4.47 -1.15
C ILE A 40 -6.27 -3.50 -1.10
N ASP A 41 -6.14 -2.75 0.00
CA ASP A 41 -4.98 -1.89 0.26
C ASP A 41 -3.95 -2.65 1.08
N VAL A 42 -2.76 -2.85 0.52
CA VAL A 42 -1.66 -3.54 1.16
C VAL A 42 -0.65 -2.50 1.64
N ILE A 43 -0.62 -2.29 2.95
CA ILE A 43 0.16 -1.23 3.58
C ILE A 43 1.32 -1.82 4.39
N GLN A 44 2.52 -1.30 4.17
CA GLN A 44 3.67 -1.47 5.04
C GLN A 44 4.01 -0.12 5.68
N PRO A 45 3.95 0.02 7.01
CA PRO A 45 4.41 1.23 7.68
C PRO A 45 5.88 1.53 7.34
N ILE A 46 6.18 2.80 7.09
CA ILE A 46 7.54 3.33 6.94
C ILE A 46 7.69 4.56 7.84
N GLU A 47 8.92 5.02 8.04
CA GLU A 47 9.14 6.24 8.81
C GLU A 47 8.46 7.44 8.12
N PRO A 48 7.56 8.19 8.80
CA PRO A 48 6.98 9.38 8.24
C PRO A 48 8.04 10.48 8.10
N THR A 49 7.86 11.38 7.15
CA THR A 49 8.71 12.58 7.06
C THR A 49 8.51 13.46 8.30
N ALA A 50 9.46 14.37 8.54
CA ALA A 50 9.44 15.25 9.70
C ALA A 50 8.14 16.06 9.84
N GLU A 51 7.47 16.36 8.73
CA GLU A 51 6.19 17.08 8.69
C GLU A 51 5.02 16.26 9.25
N PHE A 52 5.10 14.92 9.21
CA PHE A 52 4.05 14.01 9.66
C PHE A 52 4.43 13.19 10.90
N ALA A 53 5.66 13.35 11.42
CA ALA A 53 6.16 12.66 12.61
C ALA A 53 5.30 12.87 13.87
N GLY A 54 4.54 13.97 13.95
CA GLY A 54 3.64 14.28 15.07
C GLY A 54 2.24 13.65 14.99
N SER A 55 1.86 13.07 13.84
CA SER A 55 0.49 12.57 13.61
C SER A 55 0.28 11.11 14.04
N TYR A 56 1.34 10.44 14.53
CA TYR A 56 1.36 9.03 14.93
C TYR A 56 1.19 8.78 16.43
N VAL A 57 0.81 9.80 17.21
CA VAL A 57 0.45 9.57 18.62
C VAL A 57 -0.89 8.84 18.64
N GLY A 58 -0.81 7.50 18.65
CA GLY A 58 -1.94 6.60 18.70
C GLY A 58 -2.90 6.98 19.82
N GLN A 59 -4.19 6.96 19.49
CA GLN A 59 -5.27 6.97 20.45
C GLN A 59 -5.56 5.54 20.93
#